data_AF-A0A3S0BY90-F1
#
_entry.id   AF-A0A3S0BY90-F1
#
_cell.length_a   1.000
_cell.length_b   1.000
_cell.length_c   1.000
_cell.angle_alpha   90.00
_cell.angle_beta   90.00
_cell.angle_gamma   90.00
#
_symmetry.space_group_name_H-M   'P 1'
#
loop_
_entity.id
_entity.type
_entity.pdbx_description
1 polymer ?
#
loop_
_entity_poly.entity_id
_entity_poly.type
_entity_poly.pdbx_seq_one_letter_code
_entity_poly.pdbx_strand_id
1 'polypeptide(L)'
;MKLINCIDEQAARLAQAGLFFGHGTSNAFDEAVWLVLWRLGLPLDALDEHEERELSPGEQAAVVALIDQRIATRKPAAYLTGEAWLQGVPFTIDERAIVPRSFIAELIAD
;
A
#
# COMPACT_ATOMS: atom_id res chain seq x y z
N MET A 1 -14.27 -12.73 -5.78
CA MET A 1 -13.99 -12.23 -4.42
C MET A 1 -14.07 -10.73 -4.48
N LYS A 2 -14.86 -10.11 -3.61
CA LYS A 2 -14.97 -8.64 -3.53
C LYS A 2 -13.65 -8.00 -3.12
N LEU A 3 -13.42 -6.77 -3.57
CA LEU A 3 -12.25 -5.97 -3.25
C LEU A 3 -12.04 -5.84 -1.74
N ILE A 4 -13.08 -5.48 -0.98
CA ILE A 4 -12.99 -5.33 0.47
C ILE A 4 -12.56 -6.62 1.18
N ASN A 5 -13.12 -7.76 0.78
CA ASN A 5 -12.74 -9.06 1.35
C ASN A 5 -11.27 -9.39 1.04
N CYS A 6 -10.81 -9.06 -0.16
CA CYS A 6 -9.40 -9.23 -0.51
C CYS A 6 -8.50 -8.38 0.38
N ILE A 7 -8.86 -7.11 0.60
CA ILE A 7 -8.13 -6.18 1.47
C ILE A 7 -8.08 -6.72 2.91
N ASP A 8 -9.21 -7.16 3.47
CA ASP A 8 -9.27 -7.72 4.82
C ASP A 8 -8.36 -8.94 4.98
N GLU A 9 -8.37 -9.85 4.00
CA GLU A 9 -7.48 -11.01 3.99
C GLU A 9 -6.00 -10.59 3.95
N GLN A 10 -5.63 -9.62 3.10
CA GLN A 10 -4.24 -9.17 3.00
C GLN A 10 -3.81 -8.38 4.25
N ALA A 11 -4.70 -7.56 4.83
CA ALA A 11 -4.45 -6.84 6.08
C ALA A 11 -4.15 -7.81 7.23
N ALA A 12 -4.94 -8.89 7.34
CA ALA A 12 -4.69 -9.94 8.32
C ALA A 12 -3.31 -10.60 8.13
N ARG A 13 -2.91 -10.87 6.88
CA ARG A 13 -1.58 -11.44 6.57
C ARG A 13 -0.44 -10.49 6.93
N LEU A 14 -0.56 -9.20 6.61
CA LEU A 14 0.43 -8.18 6.98
C LEU A 14 0.55 -8.04 8.50
N ALA A 15 -0.57 -8.04 9.22
CA ALA A 15 -0.60 -7.97 10.68
C ALA A 15 0.05 -9.21 11.31
N GLN A 16 -0.29 -10.41 10.85
CA GLN A 16 0.29 -11.68 11.33
C GLN A 16 1.81 -11.76 11.07
N ALA A 17 2.30 -11.15 9.98
CA ALA A 17 3.73 -11.08 9.68
C ALA A 17 4.52 -10.14 10.62
N GLY A 18 3.84 -9.36 11.48
CA GLY A 18 4.48 -8.48 12.45
C GLY A 18 5.25 -7.32 11.79
N LEU A 19 4.74 -6.81 10.67
CA LEU A 19 5.37 -5.71 9.94
C LEU A 19 5.21 -4.38 10.67
N PHE A 20 6.16 -3.47 10.46
CA PHE A 20 6.06 -2.09 10.92
C PHE A 20 5.39 -1.22 9.85
N PHE A 21 4.43 -0.40 10.29
CA PHE A 21 3.69 0.58 9.48
C PHE A 21 4.02 1.97 10.02
N GLY A 22 4.43 2.90 9.16
CA GLY A 22 4.85 4.24 9.57
C GLY A 22 5.49 5.08 8.46
N HIS A 23 5.28 4.68 7.21
CA HIS A 23 5.86 5.27 6.01
C HIS A 23 4.75 5.67 5.03
N GLY A 24 3.75 6.39 5.54
CA GLY A 24 2.55 6.78 4.80
C GLY A 24 1.26 6.10 5.27
N THR A 25 1.36 4.94 5.91
CA THR A 25 0.23 4.20 6.50
C THR A 25 0.47 3.92 7.99
N SER A 26 -0.61 3.86 8.77
CA SER A 26 -0.53 3.75 10.23
C SER A 26 -0.72 2.32 10.76
N ASN A 27 -1.38 1.47 9.97
CA ASN A 27 -1.75 0.12 10.35
C ASN A 27 -1.77 -0.83 9.13
N ALA A 28 -1.99 -2.12 9.39
CA ALA A 28 -1.98 -3.16 8.37
C ALA A 28 -3.12 -3.03 7.35
N PHE A 29 -4.28 -2.54 7.76
CA PHE A 29 -5.43 -2.32 6.89
C PHE A 29 -5.14 -1.18 5.92
N ASP A 30 -4.69 -0.02 6.41
CA ASP A 30 -4.31 1.12 5.56
C ASP A 30 -3.25 0.72 4.51
N GLU A 31 -2.20 -0.02 4.91
CA GLU A 31 -1.17 -0.48 3.96
C GLU A 31 -1.72 -1.51 2.98
N ALA A 32 -2.66 -2.38 3.39
CA ALA A 32 -3.32 -3.32 2.49
C ALA A 32 -4.19 -2.59 1.46
N VAL A 33 -5.02 -1.63 1.88
CA VAL A 33 -5.81 -0.77 0.98
C VAL A 33 -4.89 -0.14 -0.06
N TRP A 34 -3.82 0.50 0.40
CA TRP A 34 -2.84 1.16 -0.45
C TRP A 34 -2.24 0.21 -1.50
N LEU A 35 -1.66 -0.91 -1.07
CA LEU A 35 -0.99 -1.85 -1.95
C LEU A 35 -1.95 -2.53 -2.93
N VAL A 36 -3.17 -2.84 -2.48
CA VAL A 36 -4.20 -3.46 -3.34
C VAL A 36 -4.67 -2.47 -4.40
N LEU A 37 -5.07 -1.26 -4.03
CA LEU A 37 -5.53 -0.25 -4.99
C LEU A 37 -4.42 0.11 -5.99
N TRP A 38 -3.19 0.32 -5.50
CA TRP A 38 -2.03 0.56 -6.34
C TRP A 38 -1.80 -0.59 -7.34
N ARG A 39 -1.85 -1.84 -6.88
CA ARG A 39 -1.64 -3.01 -7.73
C ARG A 39 -2.70 -3.17 -8.81
N LEU A 40 -3.92 -2.74 -8.53
CA LEU A 40 -5.05 -2.78 -9.45
C LEU A 40 -5.15 -1.53 -10.35
N GLY A 41 -4.29 -0.52 -10.14
CA GLY A 41 -4.33 0.74 -10.87
C GLY A 41 -5.56 1.58 -10.53
N LEU A 42 -6.13 1.43 -9.34
CA LEU A 42 -7.26 2.20 -8.85
C LEU A 42 -6.77 3.45 -8.11
N PRO A 43 -7.56 4.54 -8.07
CA PRO A 43 -7.26 5.69 -7.23
C PRO A 43 -7.15 5.26 -5.75
N LEU A 44 -6.15 5.79 -5.05
CA LEU A 44 -5.79 5.33 -3.69
C LEU A 44 -6.80 5.76 -2.61
N ASP A 45 -7.71 6.68 -2.95
CA ASP A 45 -8.82 7.18 -2.15
C ASP A 45 -10.18 6.59 -2.57
N ALA A 46 -10.23 5.71 -3.56
CA ALA A 46 -11.48 5.19 -4.15
C ALA A 46 -11.94 3.84 -3.56
N LEU A 47 -11.54 3.48 -2.33
CA LEU A 47 -12.02 2.24 -1.71
C LEU A 47 -13.54 2.25 -1.57
N ASP A 48 -14.11 3.32 -1.00
CA ASP A 48 -15.55 3.43 -0.73
C ASP A 48 -16.39 3.30 -2.01
N GLU A 49 -15.85 3.72 -3.16
CA GLU A 49 -16.51 3.63 -4.46
C GLU A 49 -16.42 2.23 -5.11
N HIS A 50 -15.46 1.42 -4.67
CA HIS A 50 -15.09 0.16 -5.31
C HIS A 50 -15.12 -1.06 -4.38
N GLU A 51 -15.51 -0.91 -3.11
CA GLU A 51 -15.46 -1.97 -2.09
C GLU A 51 -16.15 -3.27 -2.54
N GLU A 52 -17.26 -3.14 -3.26
CA GLU A 52 -18.11 -4.22 -3.77
C GLU A 52 -17.63 -4.80 -5.12
N ARG A 53 -16.57 -4.24 -5.72
CA ARG A 53 -16.04 -4.69 -7.02
C ARG A 53 -15.53 -6.13 -6.92
N GLU A 54 -15.96 -6.98 -7.85
CA GLU A 54 -15.45 -8.35 -7.97
C GLU A 54 -14.06 -8.35 -8.64
N LEU A 55 -13.10 -9.04 -8.02
CA LEU A 55 -11.77 -9.24 -8.55
C LEU A 55 -11.70 -10.52 -9.38
N SER A 56 -11.08 -10.43 -10.56
CA SER A 56 -10.72 -11.59 -11.36
C SER A 56 -9.64 -12.44 -10.68
N PRO A 57 -9.50 -13.73 -11.04
CA PRO A 57 -8.43 -14.57 -10.49
C PRO A 57 -7.02 -14.02 -10.75
N GLY A 58 -6.81 -13.34 -11.89
CA GLY A 58 -5.53 -12.72 -12.23
C GLY A 58 -5.20 -11.53 -11.33
N GLU A 59 -6.19 -10.68 -11.04
CA GLU A 59 -6.05 -9.56 -10.11
C GLU A 59 -5.75 -10.04 -8.68
N GLN A 60 -6.48 -11.06 -8.22
CA GLN A 60 -6.24 -11.66 -6.90
C GLN A 60 -4.81 -12.22 -6.79
N ALA A 61 -4.36 -12.97 -7.81
CA ALA A 61 -2.99 -13.50 -7.84
C ALA A 61 -1.94 -12.39 -7.87
N ALA A 62 -2.18 -11.32 -8.61
CA ALA A 62 -1.27 -10.18 -8.70
C ALA A 62 -1.16 -9.41 -7.37
N VAL A 63 -2.25 -9.29 -6.61
CA VAL A 63 -2.28 -8.73 -5.26
C VAL A 63 -1.52 -9.62 -4.27
N VAL A 64 -1.83 -10.91 -4.26
CA VAL A 64 -1.17 -11.88 -3.37
C VAL A 64 0.33 -11.87 -3.55
N ALA A 65 0.81 -11.84 -4.81
CA ALA A 65 2.24 -11.78 -5.11
C ALA A 65 2.93 -10.51 -4.56
N LEU A 66 2.27 -9.35 -4.60
CA LEU A 66 2.80 -8.11 -4.04
C LEU A 66 2.87 -8.17 -2.51
N ILE A 67 1.83 -8.72 -1.86
CA ILE A 67 1.81 -8.90 -0.41
C ILE A 67 2.86 -9.91 0.05
N ASP A 68 3.04 -11.00 -0.69
CA ASP A 68 4.11 -11.97 -0.44
C ASP A 68 5.49 -11.31 -0.50
N GLN A 69 5.72 -10.47 -1.52
CA GLN A 69 6.95 -9.70 -1.63
C GLN A 69 7.13 -8.74 -0.45
N ARG A 70 6.07 -8.05 -0.02
CA ARG A 70 6.07 -7.14 1.14
C ARG A 70 6.45 -7.86 2.43
N ILE A 71 5.87 -9.03 2.67
CA ILE A 71 6.14 -9.86 3.85
C ILE A 71 7.55 -10.43 3.81
N ALA A 72 7.96 -11.02 2.68
CA ALA A 72 9.23 -11.70 2.55
C ALA A 72 10.43 -10.74 2.66
N THR A 73 10.34 -9.60 1.97
CA THR A 73 11.44 -8.62 1.95
C THR A 73 11.44 -7.69 3.15
N ARG A 74 10.29 -7.52 3.81
CA ARG A 74 10.03 -6.51 4.85
C ARG A 74 10.32 -5.07 4.41
N LYS A 75 10.53 -4.83 3.11
CA LYS A 75 10.76 -3.48 2.57
C LYS A 75 9.50 -2.63 2.75
N PRO A 76 9.63 -1.32 3.05
CA PRO A 76 8.51 -0.39 3.01
C PRO A 76 7.72 -0.47 1.71
N ALA A 77 6.40 -0.27 1.78
CA ALA A 77 5.53 -0.26 0.60
C ALA A 77 6.07 0.64 -0.52
N ALA A 78 6.58 1.83 -0.17
CA ALA A 78 7.15 2.80 -1.10
C ALA A 78 8.28 2.24 -1.98
N TYR A 79 9.11 1.32 -1.47
CA TYR A 79 10.17 0.70 -2.28
C TYR A 79 9.65 -0.42 -3.19
N LEU A 80 8.47 -0.97 -2.89
CA LEU A 80 7.83 -1.97 -3.75
C LEU A 80 7.06 -1.31 -4.90
N THR A 81 6.42 -0.18 -4.60
CA THR A 81 5.69 0.62 -5.59
C THR A 81 6.61 1.52 -6.42
N GLY A 82 7.79 1.85 -5.90
CA GLY A 82 8.68 2.85 -6.51
C GLY A 82 8.18 4.29 -6.30
N GLU A 83 7.18 4.48 -5.43
CA GLU A 83 6.51 5.74 -5.20
C GLU A 83 6.41 6.05 -3.70
N ALA A 84 6.82 7.25 -3.31
CA ALA A 84 6.54 7.83 -2.00
C ALA A 84 5.57 9.01 -2.15
N TRP A 85 4.72 9.22 -1.15
CA TRP A 85 3.74 10.30 -1.16
C TRP A 85 3.99 11.26 -0.01
N LEU A 86 3.91 12.56 -0.31
CA LEU A 86 4.06 13.61 0.67
C LEU A 86 3.08 14.74 0.34
N GLN A 87 2.19 15.09 1.27
CA GLN A 87 1.14 16.10 1.07
C GLN A 87 0.31 15.89 -0.22
N GLY A 88 -0.01 14.64 -0.55
CA GLY A 88 -0.75 14.30 -1.77
C GLY A 88 0.05 14.37 -3.06
N VAL A 89 1.36 14.65 -3.00
CA VAL A 89 2.25 14.67 -4.17
C VAL A 89 3.06 13.37 -4.22
N PRO A 90 3.03 12.63 -5.34
CA PRO A 90 3.86 11.45 -5.54
C PRO A 90 5.29 11.81 -5.97
N PHE A 91 6.25 11.03 -5.48
CA PHE A 91 7.67 11.13 -5.83
C PHE A 91 8.20 9.74 -6.18
N THR A 92 9.07 9.65 -7.18
CA THR A 92 9.82 8.43 -7.45
C THR A 92 10.79 8.16 -6.30
N ILE A 93 10.83 6.92 -5.81
CA ILE A 93 11.72 6.52 -4.73
C ILE A 93 12.32 5.13 -4.98
N ASP A 94 13.52 4.93 -4.47
CA ASP A 94 14.16 3.63 -4.36
C ASP A 94 15.02 3.56 -3.09
N GLU A 95 15.69 2.42 -2.88
CA GLU A 95 16.47 2.13 -1.67
C GLU A 95 17.66 3.07 -1.42
N ARG A 96 17.99 3.97 -2.37
CA ARG A 96 19.02 5.00 -2.19
C ARG A 96 18.50 6.23 -1.42
N ALA A 97 17.18 6.37 -1.27
CA ALA A 97 16.54 7.47 -0.57
C ALA A 97 15.73 6.97 0.64
N ILE A 98 15.75 7.74 1.73
CA ILE A 98 14.95 7.43 2.92
C ILE A 98 13.49 7.74 2.60
N VAL A 99 12.57 6.81 2.91
CA VAL A 99 11.13 7.06 2.79
C VAL A 99 10.73 8.28 3.64
N PRO A 100 10.15 9.34 3.03
CA PRO A 100 9.75 10.54 3.74
C PRO A 100 8.83 10.21 4.92
N ARG A 101 9.07 10.88 6.05
CA ARG A 101 8.17 10.84 7.21
C ARG A 101 7.42 12.16 7.31
N SER A 102 6.22 12.11 7.91
CA SER A 102 5.33 13.26 8.08
C SER A 102 6.01 14.51 8.67
N PHE A 103 7.03 14.34 9.50
CA PHE A 103 7.78 15.45 10.11
C PHE A 103 8.47 16.42 9.13
N ILE A 104 8.75 16.03 7.89
CA ILE A 104 9.37 16.92 6.88
C ILE A 104 8.32 17.56 5.95
N ALA A 105 7.08 17.04 5.97
CA ALA A 105 6.01 17.45 5.07
C ALA A 105 5.64 18.94 5.20
N GLU A 106 5.73 19.49 6.41
CA GLU A 106 5.46 20.91 6.70
C GLU A 106 6.53 21.85 6.15
N LEU A 107 7.73 21.35 5.83
CA LEU A 107 8.83 22.16 5.28
C LEU A 107 8.80 22.27 3.74
N ILE A 108 7.87 21.56 3.09
CA ILE A 108 7.77 21.48 1.62
C ILE A 108 6.53 22.20 1.10
N ALA A 109 5.54 22.47 1.95
CA ALA A 109 4.38 23.28 1.61
C ALA A 109 4.71 24.77 1.80
N ASP A 110 4.76 25.52 0.71
CA ASP A 110 4.64 26.99 0.72
C ASP A 110 3.17 27.41 0.96
#